data_AF-G1V4T5-F1
#
_entry.id   AF-G1V4T5-F1
#
_cell.length_a   1.000
_cell.length_b   1.000
_cell.length_c   1.000
_cell.angle_alpha   90.00
_cell.angle_beta   90.00
_cell.angle_gamma   90.00
#
_symmetry.space_group_name_H-M   'P 1'
#
loop_
_entity.id
_entity.type
_entity.pdbx_description
1 polymer ?
#
loop_
_entity_poly.entity_id
_entity_poly.type
_entity_poly.pdbx_seq_one_letter_code
_entity_poly.pdbx_strand_id
1 'polypeptide(L)'
;MSQEQQDIPDYVRVTLTIHEFFEDGECCIVSDKHGHGTELSTDAFLHDAEDIDVGDTITCDILREAWEDTGLTPDDTGPHDVRACGREHIEMLVDLTDEQLLELGSEMADALRERDKLETELLAVKKDYKARIDLSVSKAAEAAAEYRSGKRFETVSCDRFEDRTTMEVVWCDSMTGKEISRRPMTADERQHRLELVTPDKPADNGEGRAEVLTLPAPPAANAPHPACH
;
A
#
# COMPACT_ATOMS: atom_id res chain seq x y z
N MET A 1 22.91 -22.30 13.58
CA MET A 1 24.18 -21.57 13.80
C MET A 1 24.32 -21.41 15.29
N SER A 2 25.31 -22.04 15.88
CA SER A 2 25.56 -21.97 17.33
C SER A 2 26.05 -20.56 17.63
N GLN A 3 25.29 -19.81 18.43
CA GLN A 3 25.78 -18.56 18.99
C GLN A 3 26.89 -18.94 19.97
N GLU A 4 28.13 -18.54 19.67
CA GLU A 4 29.19 -18.46 20.67
C GLU A 4 28.64 -17.64 21.84
N GLN A 5 28.41 -18.31 22.96
CA GLN A 5 28.27 -17.63 24.24
C GLN A 5 29.62 -16.94 24.46
N GLN A 6 29.65 -15.63 24.30
CA GLN A 6 30.74 -14.83 24.81
C GLN A 6 30.70 -14.99 26.33
N ASP A 7 31.60 -15.81 26.85
CA ASP A 7 31.84 -15.91 28.29
C ASP A 7 32.30 -14.52 28.75
N ILE A 8 31.42 -13.82 29.45
CA ILE A 8 31.77 -12.54 30.05
C ILE A 8 32.69 -12.90 31.22
N PRO A 9 33.96 -12.45 31.22
CA PRO A 9 34.87 -12.78 32.31
C PRO A 9 34.30 -12.28 33.64
N ASP A 10 34.18 -13.20 34.59
CA ASP A 10 33.64 -12.95 35.93
C ASP A 10 34.80 -12.59 36.86
N TYR A 11 34.67 -11.49 37.59
CA TYR A 11 35.71 -10.95 38.47
C TYR A 11 35.23 -10.87 39.92
N VAL A 12 36.15 -11.05 40.84
CA VAL A 12 35.95 -10.97 42.29
C VAL A 12 36.77 -9.83 42.83
N ARG A 13 36.11 -8.86 43.47
CA ARG A 13 36.79 -7.73 44.11
C ARG A 13 37.43 -8.14 45.42
N VAL A 14 38.72 -7.85 45.57
CA VAL A 14 39.53 -8.20 46.75
C VAL A 14 40.48 -7.04 47.08
N THR A 15 40.67 -6.76 48.37
CA THR A 15 41.74 -5.87 48.84
C THR A 15 42.96 -6.70 49.22
N LEU A 16 44.06 -6.49 48.50
CA LEU A 16 45.32 -7.21 48.61
C LEU A 16 46.45 -6.29 49.07
N THR A 17 47.38 -6.83 49.84
CA THR A 17 48.67 -6.20 50.16
C THR A 17 49.78 -6.97 49.46
N ILE A 18 50.65 -6.25 48.74
CA ILE A 18 51.72 -6.85 47.93
C ILE A 18 53.00 -6.93 48.77
N HIS A 19 53.54 -8.14 48.91
CA HIS A 19 54.71 -8.39 49.75
C HIS A 19 56.00 -8.55 48.96
N GLU A 20 55.91 -9.11 47.76
CA GLU A 20 57.08 -9.38 46.93
C GLU A 20 56.65 -9.58 45.47
N PHE A 21 57.44 -9.05 44.53
CA PHE A 21 57.33 -9.38 43.12
C PHE A 21 58.40 -10.41 42.77
N PHE A 22 58.04 -11.40 41.96
CA PHE A 22 59.03 -12.33 41.43
C PHE A 22 59.93 -11.63 40.40
N GLU A 23 61.13 -12.17 40.17
CA GLU A 23 62.15 -11.59 39.29
C GLU A 23 61.67 -11.48 37.82
N ASP A 24 60.66 -12.26 37.44
CA ASP A 24 59.99 -12.21 36.14
C ASP A 24 58.92 -11.11 36.02
N GLY A 25 58.44 -10.58 37.15
CA GLY A 25 57.36 -9.61 37.21
C GLY A 25 55.98 -10.16 36.81
N GLU A 26 55.85 -11.47 36.59
CA GLU A 26 54.61 -12.12 36.13
C GLU A 26 53.73 -12.61 37.30
N CYS A 27 54.35 -12.79 38.46
CA CYS A 27 53.71 -13.18 39.71
C CYS A 27 54.11 -12.26 40.87
N CYS A 28 53.24 -12.17 41.86
CA CYS A 28 53.52 -11.52 43.12
C CYS A 28 52.96 -12.31 44.31
N ILE A 29 53.62 -12.17 45.47
CA ILE A 29 53.11 -12.67 46.74
C ILE A 29 52.20 -11.60 47.32
N VAL A 30 50.93 -11.94 47.48
CA VAL A 30 49.90 -11.03 48.00
C VAL A 30 49.28 -11.62 49.25
N SER A 31 48.77 -10.76 50.13
CA SER A 31 47.89 -11.20 51.23
C SER A 31 46.60 -10.41 51.26
N ASP A 32 45.50 -11.08 51.61
CA ASP A 32 44.25 -10.37 51.90
C ASP A 32 44.31 -9.59 53.24
N LYS A 33 43.24 -8.86 53.54
CA LYS A 33 43.04 -8.12 54.80
C LYS A 33 43.11 -8.97 56.07
N HIS A 34 42.97 -10.30 55.96
CA HIS A 34 43.06 -11.24 57.08
C HIS A 34 44.46 -11.86 57.20
N GLY A 35 45.38 -11.51 56.30
CA GLY A 35 46.76 -12.01 56.28
C GLY A 35 46.90 -13.37 55.60
N HIS A 36 45.91 -13.82 54.82
CA HIS A 36 46.06 -15.02 54.00
C HIS A 36 46.92 -14.71 52.79
N GLY A 37 48.16 -15.20 52.82
CA GLY A 37 49.14 -15.01 51.75
C GLY A 37 49.07 -16.09 50.68
N THR A 38 49.16 -15.69 49.41
CA THR A 38 49.23 -16.58 48.24
C THR A 38 50.08 -15.96 47.13
N GLU A 39 50.51 -16.79 46.20
CA GLU A 39 51.03 -16.34 44.91
C GLU A 39 49.86 -16.02 43.97
N LEU A 40 49.94 -14.90 43.26
CA LEU A 40 48.95 -14.46 42.29
C LEU A 40 49.64 -13.86 41.06
N SER A 41 49.18 -14.25 39.87
CA SER A 41 49.69 -13.68 38.62
C SER A 41 49.25 -12.22 38.47
N THR A 42 50.17 -11.34 38.06
CA THR A 42 49.89 -9.93 37.80
C THR A 42 48.90 -9.71 36.67
N ASP A 43 48.79 -10.64 35.73
CA ASP A 43 47.81 -10.59 34.64
C ASP A 43 46.41 -11.03 35.08
N ALA A 44 46.29 -11.71 36.22
CA ALA A 44 45.04 -12.27 36.71
C ALA A 44 44.23 -11.30 37.59
N PHE A 45 44.78 -10.14 37.96
CA PHE A 45 44.08 -9.12 38.72
C PHE A 45 44.21 -7.73 38.10
N LEU A 46 43.10 -7.01 38.06
CA LEU A 46 43.01 -5.65 37.53
C LEU A 46 42.96 -4.65 38.68
N HIS A 47 43.80 -3.61 38.61
CA HIS A 47 43.85 -2.55 39.61
C HIS A 47 43.83 -1.16 38.94
N ASP A 48 43.33 -0.16 39.66
CA ASP A 48 43.26 1.23 39.18
C ASP A 48 44.48 2.09 39.59
N ALA A 49 45.44 1.52 40.34
CA ALA A 49 46.65 2.24 40.76
C ALA A 49 47.59 2.54 39.58
N GLU A 50 48.16 3.75 39.52
CA GLU A 50 49.07 4.17 38.45
C GLU A 50 50.40 3.38 38.45
N ASP A 51 50.90 3.08 39.64
CA ASP A 51 52.06 2.23 39.91
C ASP A 51 51.78 1.38 41.15
N ILE A 52 52.44 0.24 41.26
CA ILE A 52 52.35 -0.65 42.43
C ILE A 52 53.75 -0.96 42.92
N ASP A 53 53.96 -0.75 44.22
CA ASP A 53 55.19 -1.11 44.92
C ASP A 53 54.97 -2.16 46.02
N VAL A 54 56.07 -2.77 46.45
CA VAL A 54 56.07 -3.68 47.61
C VAL A 54 55.66 -2.91 48.88
N GLY A 55 54.66 -3.45 49.56
CA GLY A 55 54.04 -2.87 50.76
C GLY A 55 52.72 -2.16 50.47
N ASP A 56 52.33 -1.99 49.19
CA ASP A 56 51.07 -1.35 48.84
C ASP A 56 49.88 -2.25 49.13
N THR A 57 48.81 -1.62 49.62
CA THR A 57 47.49 -2.24 49.77
C THR A 57 46.55 -1.66 48.72
N ILE A 58 46.13 -2.49 47.77
CA ILE A 58 45.29 -2.10 46.64
C ILE A 58 43.98 -2.88 46.62
N THR A 59 42.91 -2.26 46.14
CA THR A 59 41.67 -2.97 45.80
C THR A 59 41.72 -3.31 44.32
N CYS A 60 41.56 -4.59 44.00
CA CYS A 60 41.66 -5.10 42.64
C CYS A 60 40.54 -6.11 42.35
N ASP A 61 40.25 -6.27 41.06
CA ASP A 61 39.29 -7.24 40.55
C ASP A 61 40.06 -8.43 39.97
N ILE A 62 39.99 -9.58 40.66
CA ILE A 62 40.70 -10.81 40.30
C ILE A 62 39.77 -11.67 39.45
N LEU A 63 40.27 -12.28 38.36
CA LEU A 63 39.51 -13.27 37.61
C LEU A 63 39.03 -14.40 38.54
N ARG A 64 37.75 -14.78 38.45
CA ARG A 64 37.16 -15.78 39.36
C ARG A 64 37.94 -17.09 39.34
N GLU A 65 38.37 -17.55 38.17
CA GLU A 65 39.16 -18.79 38.01
C GLU A 65 40.49 -18.74 38.78
N ALA A 66 41.18 -17.60 38.78
CA ALA A 66 42.43 -17.43 39.51
C ALA A 66 42.18 -17.26 41.01
N TRP A 67 41.07 -16.64 41.40
CA TRP A 67 40.70 -16.44 42.79
C TRP A 67 40.33 -17.75 43.51
N GLU A 68 39.63 -18.68 42.84
CA GLU A 68 39.14 -19.92 43.46
C GLU A 68 40.24 -20.78 44.11
N ASP A 69 41.45 -20.77 43.54
CA ASP A 69 42.59 -21.55 44.05
C ASP A 69 43.43 -20.82 45.12
N THR A 70 43.18 -19.52 45.33
CA THR A 70 44.01 -18.68 46.21
C THR A 70 43.58 -18.70 47.67
N GLY A 71 42.32 -19.02 47.94
CA GLY A 71 41.75 -18.94 49.29
C GLY A 71 41.65 -17.52 49.86
N LEU A 72 41.85 -16.49 49.03
CA LEU A 72 41.72 -15.08 49.44
C LEU A 72 40.27 -14.77 49.79
N THR A 73 40.05 -14.01 50.85
CA THR A 73 38.70 -13.57 51.19
C THR A 73 38.27 -12.40 50.29
N PRO A 74 37.11 -12.46 49.62
CA PRO A 74 36.63 -11.35 48.83
C PRO A 74 36.42 -10.15 49.74
N ASP A 75 36.50 -8.97 49.15
CA ASP A 75 36.00 -7.82 49.87
C ASP A 75 34.54 -8.04 50.18
N ASP A 76 34.23 -7.87 51.46
CA ASP A 76 32.88 -7.91 51.93
C ASP A 76 32.27 -6.69 51.25
N THR A 77 31.51 -6.89 50.16
CA THR A 77 30.44 -5.97 49.81
C THR A 77 29.49 -6.08 50.98
N GLY A 78 29.86 -5.40 52.07
CA GLY A 78 29.24 -5.52 53.38
C GLY A 78 27.74 -5.40 53.20
N PRO A 79 26.95 -6.02 54.10
CA PRO A 79 25.52 -6.23 53.89
C PRO A 79 24.91 -4.99 53.27
N HIS A 80 24.56 -5.07 51.98
CA HIS A 80 23.97 -3.92 51.30
C HIS A 80 22.78 -3.52 52.17
N ASP A 81 22.75 -2.26 52.64
CA ASP A 81 21.66 -1.74 53.48
C ASP A 81 20.42 -1.54 52.59
N VAL A 82 19.90 -2.66 52.06
CA VAL A 82 18.76 -2.75 51.18
C VAL A 82 17.54 -2.82 52.07
N ARG A 83 16.86 -1.69 52.16
CA ARG A 83 15.57 -1.61 52.82
C ARG A 83 14.47 -1.65 51.77
N ALA A 84 13.45 -2.49 51.98
CA ALA A 84 12.21 -2.40 51.23
C ALA A 84 11.55 -1.02 51.52
N CYS A 85 11.67 -0.08 50.59
CA CYS A 85 11.16 1.28 50.73
C CYS A 85 9.74 1.47 50.20
N GLY A 86 9.17 0.45 49.54
CA GLY A 86 7.80 0.48 49.00
C GLY A 86 7.66 -0.37 47.74
N ARG A 87 6.48 -0.30 47.11
CA ARG A 87 6.28 -0.78 45.72
C ARG A 87 6.08 0.44 44.83
N GLU A 88 6.79 0.47 43.72
CA GLU A 88 6.66 1.47 42.69
C GLU A 88 6.58 0.79 41.32
N HIS A 89 6.05 1.51 40.34
CA HIS A 89 6.03 1.06 38.95
C HIS A 89 7.01 1.90 38.16
N ILE A 90 7.93 1.24 37.49
CA ILE A 90 8.89 1.87 36.59
C ILE A 90 8.69 1.29 35.19
N GLU A 91 8.94 2.10 34.18
CA GLU A 91 8.95 1.64 32.80
C GLU A 91 10.33 1.05 32.49
N MET A 92 10.34 -0.15 31.95
CA MET A 92 11.57 -0.84 31.57
C MET A 92 11.40 -1.41 30.17
N LEU A 93 12.52 -1.47 29.45
CA LEU A 93 12.60 -2.23 28.21
C LEU A 93 12.62 -3.71 28.55
N VAL A 94 11.73 -4.46 27.93
CA VAL A 94 11.59 -5.91 28.11
C VAL A 94 11.62 -6.54 26.73
N ASP A 95 12.36 -7.63 26.58
CA ASP A 95 12.39 -8.41 25.35
C ASP A 95 11.03 -9.07 25.12
N LEU A 96 10.51 -8.95 23.90
CA LEU A 96 9.28 -9.61 23.52
C LEU A 96 9.51 -11.11 23.34
N THR A 97 8.53 -11.91 23.73
CA THR A 97 8.54 -13.34 23.43
C THR A 97 8.23 -13.58 21.96
N ASP A 98 8.63 -14.75 21.46
CA ASP A 98 8.32 -15.16 20.08
C ASP A 98 6.81 -15.16 19.78
N GLU A 99 5.98 -15.53 20.76
CA GLU A 99 4.52 -15.51 20.65
C GLU A 99 3.98 -14.08 20.50
N GLN A 100 4.50 -13.13 21.29
CA GLN A 100 4.12 -11.72 21.21
C GLN A 100 4.57 -11.09 19.89
N LEU A 101 5.78 -11.43 19.42
CA LEU A 101 6.27 -10.99 18.12
C LEU A 101 5.39 -11.52 16.97
N LEU A 102 4.92 -12.77 17.07
CA LEU A 102 4.04 -13.36 16.07
C LEU A 102 2.68 -12.67 16.03
N GLU A 103 2.09 -12.40 17.20
CA GLU A 103 0.81 -11.67 17.31
C GLU A 103 0.93 -10.26 16.73
N LEU A 104 1.97 -9.52 17.12
CA LEU A 104 2.26 -8.19 16.60
C LEU A 104 2.49 -8.21 15.08
N GLY A 105 3.19 -9.23 14.58
CA GLY A 105 3.39 -9.44 13.15
C GLY A 105 2.08 -9.67 12.40
N SER A 106 1.12 -10.40 12.99
CA SER A 106 -0.21 -10.61 12.41
C SER A 106 -1.01 -9.31 12.38
N GLU A 107 -1.04 -8.57 13.48
CA GLU A 107 -1.74 -7.27 13.54
C GLU A 107 -1.19 -6.29 12.51
N MET A 108 0.14 -6.22 12.40
CA MET A 108 0.80 -5.40 11.38
C MET A 108 0.40 -5.82 9.96
N ALA A 109 0.35 -7.13 9.67
CA ALA A 109 -0.05 -7.62 8.36
C ALA A 109 -1.51 -7.26 8.03
N ASP A 110 -2.42 -7.35 9.00
CA ASP A 110 -3.83 -6.99 8.81
C ASP A 110 -4.00 -5.47 8.62
N ALA A 111 -3.29 -4.66 9.39
CA ALA A 111 -3.30 -3.21 9.22
C ALA A 111 -2.79 -2.79 7.82
N LEU A 112 -1.74 -3.44 7.31
CA LEU A 112 -1.23 -3.18 5.97
C LEU A 112 -2.23 -3.59 4.88
N ARG A 113 -2.91 -4.74 5.03
CA ARG A 113 -3.97 -5.16 4.09
C ARG A 113 -5.13 -4.18 4.06
N GLU A 114 -5.58 -3.72 5.23
CA GLU A 114 -6.68 -2.76 5.30
C GLU A 114 -6.29 -1.41 4.71
N ARG A 115 -5.05 -0.96 4.92
CA ARG A 115 -4.51 0.24 4.25
C ARG A 115 -4.61 0.10 2.72
N ASP A 116 -4.11 -1.00 2.16
CA ASP A 116 -4.09 -1.20 0.70
C ASP A 116 -5.51 -1.27 0.11
N LYS A 117 -6.46 -1.86 0.86
CA LYS A 117 -7.88 -1.84 0.53
C LYS A 117 -8.44 -0.42 0.51
N LEU A 118 -8.19 0.37 1.57
CA LEU A 118 -8.65 1.76 1.66
C LEU A 118 -8.05 2.65 0.55
N GLU A 119 -6.79 2.44 0.18
CA GLU A 119 -6.15 3.16 -0.94
C GLU A 119 -6.84 2.85 -2.28
N THR A 120 -7.23 1.59 -2.49
CA THR A 120 -7.97 1.16 -3.68
C THR A 120 -9.38 1.77 -3.73
N GLU A 121 -10.10 1.76 -2.61
CA GLU A 121 -11.42 2.37 -2.49
C GLU A 121 -11.36 3.89 -2.69
N LEU A 122 -10.36 4.56 -2.11
CA LEU A 122 -10.11 6.00 -2.29
C LEU A 122 -9.89 6.35 -3.77
N LEU A 123 -9.11 5.54 -4.48
CA LEU A 123 -8.87 5.74 -5.91
C LEU A 123 -10.16 5.59 -6.73
N ALA A 124 -10.99 4.60 -6.40
CA ALA A 124 -12.29 4.39 -7.04
C ALA A 124 -13.23 5.59 -6.83
N VAL A 125 -13.35 6.07 -5.59
CA VAL A 125 -14.16 7.26 -5.25
C VAL A 125 -13.64 8.50 -5.96
N LYS A 126 -12.32 8.71 -5.98
CA LYS A 126 -11.71 9.85 -6.72
C LYS A 126 -12.04 9.81 -8.21
N LYS A 127 -12.03 8.62 -8.82
CA LYS A 127 -12.39 8.43 -10.23
C LYS A 127 -13.86 8.75 -10.50
N ASP A 128 -14.76 8.31 -9.61
CA ASP A 128 -16.21 8.61 -9.71
C ASP A 128 -16.47 10.13 -9.64
N TYR A 129 -15.93 10.81 -8.63
CA TYR A 129 -16.10 12.26 -8.50
C TYR A 129 -15.51 13.01 -9.69
N LYS A 130 -14.35 12.58 -10.19
CA LYS A 130 -13.78 13.15 -11.40
C LYS A 130 -14.72 13.00 -12.61
N ALA A 131 -15.30 11.82 -12.82
CA ALA A 131 -16.25 11.60 -13.90
C ALA A 131 -17.50 12.50 -13.77
N ARG A 132 -18.01 12.70 -12.55
CA ARG A 132 -19.16 13.60 -12.28
C ARG A 132 -18.82 15.07 -12.53
N ILE A 133 -17.61 15.51 -12.19
CA ILE A 133 -17.11 16.85 -12.50
C ILE A 133 -17.00 17.02 -14.01
N ASP A 134 -16.35 16.07 -14.70
CA ASP A 134 -16.14 16.12 -16.16
C ASP A 134 -17.50 16.14 -16.90
N LEU A 135 -18.49 15.38 -16.45
CA LEU A 135 -19.87 15.44 -16.96
C LEU A 135 -20.51 16.82 -16.75
N SER A 136 -20.33 17.41 -15.58
CA SER A 136 -20.89 18.74 -15.27
C SER A 136 -20.22 19.83 -16.11
N VAL A 137 -18.92 19.71 -16.36
CA VAL A 137 -18.16 20.57 -17.27
C VAL A 137 -18.69 20.44 -18.71
N SER A 138 -18.96 19.23 -19.19
CA SER A 138 -19.56 18.99 -20.52
C SER A 138 -20.92 19.68 -20.64
N LYS A 139 -21.82 19.48 -19.66
CA LYS A 139 -23.14 20.12 -19.63
C LYS A 139 -23.05 21.65 -19.63
N ALA A 140 -22.12 22.21 -18.86
CA ALA A 140 -21.90 23.65 -18.84
C ALA A 140 -21.38 24.15 -20.20
N ALA A 141 -20.49 23.40 -20.86
CA ALA A 141 -19.97 23.74 -22.18
C ALA A 141 -21.07 23.71 -23.27
N GLU A 142 -21.94 22.70 -23.24
CA GLU A 142 -23.10 22.58 -24.13
C GLU A 142 -24.08 23.75 -23.94
N ALA A 143 -24.48 24.02 -22.70
CA ALA A 143 -25.37 25.14 -22.38
C ALA A 143 -24.75 26.50 -22.79
N ALA A 144 -23.44 26.66 -22.59
CA ALA A 144 -22.74 27.86 -23.03
C ALA A 144 -22.69 27.99 -24.57
N ALA A 145 -22.62 26.87 -25.30
CA ALA A 145 -22.69 26.88 -26.77
C ALA A 145 -24.09 27.27 -27.27
N GLU A 146 -25.15 26.72 -26.67
CA GLU A 146 -26.53 27.14 -26.97
C GLU A 146 -26.75 28.62 -26.66
N TYR A 147 -26.27 29.09 -25.49
CA TYR A 147 -26.37 30.49 -25.09
C TYR A 147 -25.66 31.43 -26.08
N ARG A 148 -24.42 31.11 -26.46
CA ARG A 148 -23.65 31.92 -27.42
C ARG A 148 -24.26 31.90 -28.82
N SER A 149 -24.83 30.78 -29.25
CA SER A 149 -25.42 30.67 -30.58
C SER A 149 -26.84 31.25 -30.67
N GLY A 150 -27.55 31.34 -29.53
CA GLY A 150 -28.96 31.71 -29.46
C GLY A 150 -29.90 30.68 -30.11
N LYS A 151 -29.40 29.46 -30.36
CA LYS A 151 -30.12 28.39 -31.07
C LYS A 151 -29.97 27.09 -30.28
N ARG A 152 -31.04 26.30 -30.25
CA ARG A 152 -31.04 24.92 -29.74
C ARG A 152 -31.73 24.01 -30.75
N PHE A 153 -31.37 22.73 -30.75
CA PHE A 153 -32.14 21.74 -31.48
C PHE A 153 -33.38 21.39 -30.68
N GLU A 154 -34.53 21.46 -31.35
CA GLU A 154 -35.82 21.07 -30.78
C GLU A 154 -36.48 20.10 -31.75
N THR A 155 -36.99 18.99 -31.22
CA THR A 155 -37.76 18.04 -32.01
C THR A 155 -39.14 18.62 -32.27
N VAL A 156 -39.40 19.03 -33.51
CA VAL A 156 -40.69 19.61 -33.92
C VAL A 156 -41.53 18.55 -34.64
N SER A 157 -42.80 18.43 -34.28
CA SER A 157 -43.78 17.63 -35.03
C SER A 157 -44.04 18.29 -36.39
N CYS A 158 -43.67 17.60 -37.47
CA CYS A 158 -43.82 18.13 -38.81
C CYS A 158 -44.43 17.11 -39.78
N ASP A 159 -45.26 17.63 -40.69
CA ASP A 159 -45.80 16.91 -41.82
C ASP A 159 -44.85 17.09 -43.01
N ARG A 160 -44.55 15.99 -43.71
CA ARG A 160 -43.64 15.98 -44.86
C ARG A 160 -44.44 15.92 -46.16
N PHE A 161 -44.19 16.87 -47.04
CA PHE A 161 -44.81 17.00 -48.35
C PHE A 161 -43.78 16.84 -49.47
N GLU A 162 -44.21 16.27 -50.59
CA GLU A 162 -43.43 16.18 -51.82
C GLU A 162 -44.04 17.13 -52.85
N ASP A 163 -43.41 18.30 -53.04
CA ASP A 163 -43.81 19.22 -54.10
C ASP A 163 -43.18 18.74 -55.41
N ARG A 164 -43.99 18.04 -56.21
CA ARG A 164 -43.59 17.51 -57.51
C ARG A 164 -43.50 18.57 -58.61
N THR A 165 -44.05 19.77 -58.39
CA THR A 165 -43.92 20.89 -59.34
C THR A 165 -42.53 21.51 -59.23
N THR A 166 -42.03 21.70 -58.02
CA THR A 166 -40.68 22.26 -57.77
C THR A 166 -39.60 21.20 -57.57
N MET A 167 -39.98 19.93 -57.45
CA MET A 167 -39.10 18.79 -57.14
C MET A 167 -38.38 18.96 -55.79
N GLU A 168 -39.12 19.44 -54.78
CA GLU A 168 -38.63 19.68 -53.42
C GLU A 168 -39.42 18.87 -52.38
N VAL A 169 -38.75 18.55 -51.27
CA VAL A 169 -39.38 18.02 -50.05
C VAL A 169 -39.55 19.18 -49.08
N VAL A 170 -40.77 19.36 -48.60
CA VAL A 170 -41.16 20.46 -47.71
C VAL A 170 -41.62 19.87 -46.38
N TRP A 171 -41.12 20.40 -45.27
CA TRP A 171 -41.61 20.09 -43.93
C TRP A 171 -42.42 21.27 -43.41
N CYS A 172 -43.67 21.02 -43.03
CA CYS A 172 -44.52 22.01 -42.40
C CYS A 172 -44.84 21.60 -40.97
N ASP A 173 -45.02 22.58 -40.11
CA ASP A 173 -45.46 22.38 -38.74
C ASP A 173 -46.85 21.74 -38.73
N SER A 174 -47.01 20.60 -38.05
CA SER A 174 -48.28 19.85 -38.08
C SER A 174 -49.43 20.58 -37.37
N MET A 175 -49.14 21.55 -36.50
CA MET A 175 -50.15 22.28 -35.72
C MET A 175 -50.59 23.58 -36.40
N THR A 176 -49.66 24.27 -37.05
CA THR A 176 -49.85 25.60 -37.64
C THR A 176 -49.85 25.58 -39.17
N GLY A 177 -49.39 24.49 -39.80
CA GLY A 177 -49.25 24.35 -41.24
C GLY A 177 -48.12 25.20 -41.85
N LYS A 178 -47.34 25.90 -41.02
CA LYS A 178 -46.29 26.80 -41.50
C LYS A 178 -45.08 26.00 -41.98
N GLU A 179 -44.53 26.36 -43.14
CA GLU A 179 -43.28 25.76 -43.63
C GLU A 179 -42.14 25.99 -42.63
N ILE A 180 -41.50 24.90 -42.20
CA ILE A 180 -40.36 24.89 -41.28
C ILE A 180 -39.06 24.77 -42.08
N SER A 181 -39.04 23.94 -43.12
CA SER A 181 -37.84 23.67 -43.91
C SER A 181 -38.18 23.15 -45.30
N ARG A 182 -37.26 23.34 -46.24
CA ARG A 182 -37.31 22.72 -47.57
C ARG A 182 -35.95 22.20 -47.99
N ARG A 183 -35.95 21.17 -48.83
CA ARG A 183 -34.75 20.76 -49.57
C ARG A 183 -35.10 20.21 -50.95
N PRO A 184 -34.14 20.19 -51.89
CA PRO A 184 -34.28 19.44 -53.13
C PRO A 184 -34.54 17.95 -52.87
N MET A 185 -35.42 17.37 -53.66
CA MET A 185 -35.76 15.95 -53.63
C MET A 185 -34.55 15.11 -54.08
N THR A 186 -34.31 13.95 -53.44
CA THR A 186 -33.27 13.00 -53.87
C THR A 186 -33.70 12.26 -55.14
N ALA A 187 -32.78 11.54 -55.80
CA ALA A 187 -33.09 10.79 -57.03
C ALA A 187 -34.19 9.74 -56.82
N ASP A 188 -34.14 9.03 -55.69
CA ASP A 188 -35.12 8.01 -55.34
C ASP A 188 -36.49 8.63 -55.03
N GLU A 189 -36.52 9.75 -54.31
CA GLU A 189 -37.77 10.47 -54.01
C GLU A 189 -38.42 10.99 -55.30
N ARG A 190 -37.63 11.40 -56.31
CA ARG A 190 -38.13 11.81 -57.63
C ARG A 190 -38.71 10.66 -58.44
N GLN A 191 -38.36 9.42 -58.14
CA GLN A 191 -38.88 8.26 -58.84
C GLN A 191 -40.36 8.07 -58.50
N HIS A 192 -41.23 8.27 -59.49
CA HIS A 192 -42.64 7.91 -59.34
C HIS A 192 -42.70 6.41 -59.01
N ARG A 193 -43.37 6.07 -57.91
CA ARG A 193 -43.79 4.68 -57.69
C ARG A 193 -44.73 4.37 -58.85
N LEU A 194 -44.27 3.57 -59.81
CA LEU A 194 -45.17 3.00 -60.80
C LEU A 194 -46.23 2.26 -60.00
N GLU A 195 -47.48 2.73 -60.06
CA GLU A 195 -48.59 1.85 -59.74
C GLU A 195 -48.45 0.68 -60.71
N LEU A 196 -48.03 -0.47 -60.19
CA LEU A 196 -48.18 -1.73 -60.87
C LEU A 196 -49.69 -1.93 -61.00
N VAL A 197 -50.27 -1.38 -62.07
CA VAL A 197 -51.54 -1.87 -62.59
C VAL A 197 -51.24 -3.32 -62.91
N THR A 198 -51.65 -4.23 -62.03
CA THR A 198 -51.65 -5.66 -62.34
C THR A 198 -52.51 -5.78 -63.59
N PRO A 199 -51.96 -6.23 -64.74
CA PRO A 199 -52.81 -6.60 -65.86
C PRO A 199 -53.74 -7.70 -65.34
N ASP A 200 -55.05 -7.53 -65.52
CA ASP A 200 -56.05 -8.54 -65.22
C ASP A 200 -55.53 -9.91 -65.70
N LYS A 201 -55.21 -10.77 -64.74
CA LYS A 201 -54.75 -12.12 -65.03
C LYS A 201 -55.98 -12.90 -65.49
N PRO A 202 -56.07 -13.40 -66.74
CA PRO A 202 -57.10 -14.37 -67.05
C PRO A 202 -56.83 -15.62 -66.22
N ALA A 203 -57.91 -16.21 -65.71
CA ALA A 203 -57.88 -17.38 -64.85
C ALA A 203 -57.02 -18.49 -65.46
N ASP A 204 -56.02 -18.97 -64.72
CA ASP A 204 -55.38 -20.24 -65.00
C ASP A 204 -55.22 -21.03 -63.70
N ASN A 205 -55.66 -22.27 -63.78
CA ASN A 205 -55.77 -23.24 -62.71
C ASN A 205 -54.41 -23.93 -62.54
N GLY A 206 -53.94 -24.07 -61.29
CA GLY A 206 -52.94 -25.10 -61.00
C GLY A 206 -51.87 -24.72 -59.98
N GLU A 207 -51.92 -25.42 -58.85
CA GLU A 207 -50.80 -25.82 -58.01
C GLU A 207 -50.05 -24.73 -57.23
N GLY A 208 -50.48 -24.58 -55.97
CA GLY A 208 -49.74 -23.85 -54.95
C GLY A 208 -48.40 -24.50 -54.62
N ARG A 209 -47.34 -23.71 -54.74
CA ARG A 209 -46.12 -23.86 -53.94
C ARG A 209 -45.80 -22.51 -53.32
N ALA A 210 -45.88 -22.45 -52.00
CA ALA A 210 -45.49 -21.31 -51.20
C ALA A 210 -43.97 -21.14 -51.27
N GLU A 211 -43.49 -20.10 -51.95
CA GLU A 211 -42.13 -19.61 -51.74
C GLU A 211 -42.10 -18.73 -50.50
N VAL A 212 -41.41 -19.22 -49.48
CA VAL A 212 -41.10 -18.52 -48.24
C VAL A 212 -40.14 -17.39 -48.58
N LEU A 213 -40.62 -16.14 -48.50
CA LEU A 213 -39.78 -14.94 -48.47
C LEU A 213 -38.96 -14.94 -47.18
N THR A 214 -37.72 -15.37 -47.26
CA THR A 214 -36.71 -15.20 -46.21
C THR A 214 -36.37 -13.71 -46.10
N LEU A 215 -36.66 -13.10 -44.95
CA LEU A 215 -36.20 -11.75 -44.60
C LEU A 215 -34.66 -11.73 -44.53
N PRO A 216 -33.97 -10.72 -45.11
CA PRO A 216 -32.54 -10.56 -44.90
C PRO A 216 -32.28 -10.13 -43.44
N ALA A 217 -31.24 -10.71 -42.84
CA ALA A 217 -30.80 -10.40 -41.47
C ALA A 217 -30.35 -8.93 -41.33
N PRO A 218 -30.54 -8.30 -40.16
CA PRO A 218 -30.11 -6.93 -39.92
C PRO A 218 -28.57 -6.81 -39.97
N PRO A 219 -28.01 -5.68 -40.45
CA PRO A 219 -26.58 -5.48 -40.50
C PRO A 219 -25.98 -5.40 -39.09
N ALA A 220 -24.84 -6.07 -38.90
CA ALA A 220 -24.08 -6.10 -37.68
C ALA A 220 -23.62 -4.69 -37.25
N ALA A 221 -23.73 -4.41 -35.95
CA ALA A 221 -23.24 -3.19 -35.34
C ALA A 221 -21.72 -3.01 -35.59
N ASN A 222 -21.34 -1.80 -36.01
CA ASN A 222 -19.97 -1.41 -36.33
C ASN A 222 -18.98 -1.67 -35.18
N ALA A 223 -17.85 -2.28 -35.54
CA ALA A 223 -16.60 -2.29 -34.79
C ALA A 223 -15.95 -0.88 -34.79
N PRO A 224 -15.09 -0.57 -33.80
CA PRO A 224 -14.55 0.78 -33.59
C PRO A 224 -13.50 1.18 -34.63
N HIS A 225 -13.54 2.45 -35.05
CA HIS A 225 -12.54 3.06 -35.93
C HIS A 225 -11.15 3.15 -35.25
N PRO A 226 -10.05 2.99 -36.01
CA PRO A 226 -8.69 3.16 -35.49
C PRO A 226 -8.33 4.63 -35.33
N ALA A 227 -7.50 4.90 -34.31
CA ALA A 227 -6.93 6.19 -33.98
C ALA A 227 -6.08 6.76 -35.12
N CYS A 228 -6.21 8.07 -35.37
CA CYS A 228 -5.29 8.82 -36.23
C CYS A 228 -3.97 9.09 -35.51
N HIS A 229 -2.89 8.98 -36.28
CA HIS A 229 -1.52 9.40 -35.96
C HIS A 229 -1.39 10.91 -35.78
#